data_AF-A0AAZ3RBQ8-F1
#
_entry.id   AF-A0AAZ3RBQ8-F1
#
_cell.length_a   1.000
_cell.length_b   1.000
_cell.length_c   1.000
_cell.angle_alpha   90.00
_cell.angle_beta   90.00
_cell.angle_gamma   90.00
#
_symmetry.space_group_name_H-M   'P 1'
#
loop_
_entity.id
_entity.type
_entity.pdbx_description
1 polymer ?
#
loop_
_entity_poly.entity_id
_entity_poly.type
_entity_poly.pdbx_seq_one_letter_code
_entity_poly.pdbx_strand_id
1 'polypeptide(L)' 'TKNLTCILFLQAIDGIYMDKKCPFTGNVSIRGRILSGVVTKMKMQRTIVIRRDYLHYIRKYNRFEKRHKNMSVHLSPAFR' A
#
# COMPACT_ATOMS: atom_id res chain seq x y z
N THR A 1 -2.92 13.26 -2.42
CA THR A 1 -1.65 12.65 -2.88
C THR A 1 -0.80 12.23 -1.69
N LYS A 2 -1.31 11.31 -0.84
CA LYS A 2 -0.52 10.75 0.27
C LYS A 2 0.24 9.55 -0.27
N ASN A 3 1.51 9.72 -0.60
CA ASN A 3 2.42 8.62 -0.89
C ASN A 3 2.71 7.92 0.44
N LEU A 4 1.86 6.99 0.86
CA LEU A 4 2.11 6.13 2.01
C LEU A 4 3.25 5.17 1.65
N THR A 5 4.48 5.60 1.87
CA THR A 5 5.61 4.71 2.05
C THR A 5 5.33 3.94 3.34
N CYS A 6 4.88 2.68 3.24
CA CYS A 6 4.46 1.85 4.36
C CYS A 6 5.53 1.56 5.44
N ILE A 7 6.68 2.25 5.47
CA ILE A 7 7.87 1.74 6.17
C ILE A 7 8.59 2.75 7.07
N LEU A 8 8.28 4.05 7.04
CA LEU A 8 9.02 4.99 7.89
C LEU A 8 8.08 5.98 8.59
N PHE A 9 7.46 5.53 9.68
CA PHE A 9 6.94 6.44 10.69
C PHE A 9 7.21 5.87 12.08
N LEU A 10 8.22 6.44 12.76
CA LEU A 10 8.58 6.16 14.15
C LEU A 10 7.45 6.49 15.14
N GLN A 11 6.49 7.35 14.75
CA GLN A 11 5.36 7.80 15.59
C GLN A 11 4.25 6.75 15.82
N ALA A 12 4.27 5.60 15.13
CA ALA A 12 3.21 4.60 15.24
C ALA A 12 3.33 3.69 16.50
N ILE A 13 4.43 3.82 17.26
CA ILE A 13 4.75 2.94 18.39
C ILE A 13 4.03 3.38 19.68
N ASP A 14 3.71 4.67 19.81
CA ASP A 14 3.17 5.26 21.06
C ASP A 14 1.64 5.09 21.22
N GLY A 15 0.94 4.54 20.23
CA GLY A 15 -0.50 4.42 20.23
C GLY A 15 -1.02 3.11 20.85
N ILE A 16 -2.03 3.20 21.73
CA ILE A 16 -2.71 2.06 22.37
C ILE A 16 -3.72 1.42 21.39
N TYR A 17 -3.29 1.01 20.20
CA TYR A 17 -4.16 0.30 19.24
C TYR A 17 -3.76 -1.17 19.15
N MET A 18 -4.65 -2.05 19.61
CA MET A 18 -4.48 -3.50 19.54
C MET A 18 -4.98 -4.04 18.18
N ASP A 19 -4.14 -4.00 17.14
CA ASP A 19 -4.41 -4.70 15.87
C ASP A 19 -3.37 -5.80 15.61
N LYS A 20 -3.83 -7.06 15.62
CA LYS A 20 -3.00 -8.24 15.41
C LYS A 20 -2.36 -8.31 14.02
N LYS A 21 -2.94 -7.62 13.02
CA LYS A 21 -2.48 -7.61 11.62
C LYS A 21 -1.50 -6.47 11.32
N CYS A 22 -1.29 -5.56 12.26
CA CYS A 22 -0.32 -4.47 12.11
C CYS A 22 1.12 -5.00 12.10
N PRO A 23 2.00 -4.50 11.22
CA PRO A 23 3.40 -4.92 11.22
C PRO A 23 4.26 -4.34 12.35
N PHE A 24 3.80 -3.30 13.05
CA PHE A 24 4.55 -2.64 14.13
C PHE A 24 4.20 -3.20 15.52
N THR A 25 2.90 -3.23 15.84
CA THR A 25 2.39 -3.68 17.16
C THR A 25 1.89 -5.13 17.14
N GLY A 26 1.76 -5.75 15.96
CA GLY A 26 1.19 -7.09 15.78
C GLY A 26 2.23 -8.18 15.46
N ASN A 27 1.75 -9.38 15.11
CA ASN A 27 2.59 -10.57 14.86
C ASN A 27 2.90 -10.79 13.36
N VAL A 28 2.85 -9.73 12.53
CA VAL A 28 3.04 -9.84 11.08
C VAL A 28 4.40 -9.26 10.69
N SER A 29 5.33 -10.12 10.27
CA SER A 29 6.63 -9.67 9.76
C SER A 29 6.53 -9.20 8.30
N ILE A 30 7.09 -8.03 7.99
CA ILE A 30 7.22 -7.57 6.60
C ILE A 30 8.31 -8.41 5.91
N ARG A 31 7.95 -9.09 4.82
CA ARG A 31 8.87 -9.87 3.98
C ARG A 31 8.56 -9.64 2.50
N GLY A 32 9.59 -9.73 1.66
CA GLY A 32 9.46 -9.56 0.21
C GLY A 32 9.71 -8.12 -0.25
N ARG A 33 8.99 -7.68 -1.29
CA ARG A 33 9.23 -6.39 -1.96
C ARG A 33 8.37 -5.28 -1.36
N ILE A 34 9.01 -4.15 -1.09
CA ILE A 34 8.37 -2.91 -0.69
C ILE A 34 7.92 -2.19 -1.95
N LEU A 35 6.65 -1.81 -1.99
CA LEU A 35 6.07 -1.31 -3.21
C LEU A 35 5.26 -0.03 -2.96
N SER A 36 5.68 1.06 -3.60
CA SER A 36 4.99 2.35 -3.57
C SER A 36 3.83 2.40 -4.57
N GLY A 37 2.86 3.28 -4.31
CA GLY A 37 1.71 3.48 -5.19
C GLY A 37 0.79 4.57 -4.66
N VAL A 38 -0.21 4.95 -5.47
CA VAL A 38 -1.14 6.02 -5.12
C VAL A 38 -2.40 5.43 -4.52
N VAL A 39 -2.84 5.99 -3.39
CA VAL A 39 -4.10 5.59 -2.74
C VAL A 39 -5.29 6.10 -3.56
N THR A 40 -6.15 5.19 -4.00
CA THR A 40 -7.35 5.54 -4.80
C THR A 40 -8.60 5.62 -3.94
N LYS A 41 -8.83 4.63 -3.04
CA LYS A 41 -10.03 4.55 -2.21
C LYS A 41 -9.67 4.17 -0.77
N MET A 42 -10.29 4.86 0.18
CA MET A 42 -10.22 4.60 1.63
C MET A 42 -11.62 4.45 2.23
N LYS A 43 -12.49 3.67 1.56
CA LYS A 43 -13.91 3.56 1.96
C LYS A 43 -14.16 2.48 3.02
N MET A 44 -13.31 1.46 3.08
CA MET A 44 -13.47 0.32 3.99
C MET A 44 -12.58 0.51 5.23
N GLN A 45 -13.08 0.13 6.40
CA GLN A 45 -12.29 0.19 7.62
C GLN A 45 -11.07 -0.74 7.53
N ARG A 46 -9.89 -0.24 7.93
CA ARG A 46 -8.61 -0.98 8.01
C ARG A 46 -8.07 -1.58 6.70
N THR A 47 -8.63 -1.20 5.54
CA THR A 47 -8.16 -1.62 4.22
C THR A 47 -8.20 -0.45 3.23
N ILE A 48 -7.12 -0.27 2.47
CA ILE A 48 -7.00 0.72 1.40
C ILE A 48 -6.78 0.06 0.05
N VAL A 49 -7.23 0.72 -1.01
CA VAL A 49 -6.95 0.28 -2.38
C VAL A 49 -5.86 1.17 -2.97
N ILE A 50 -4.71 0.55 -3.26
CA ILE A 50 -3.58 1.20 -3.92
C ILE A 50 -3.64 0.88 -5.41
N ARG A 51 -3.43 1.92 -6.23
CA ARG A 51 -3.30 1.81 -7.68
C ARG A 51 -1.84 1.98 -8.07
N ARG A 52 -1.38 1.09 -8.96
CA ARG A 52 -0.10 1.21 -9.65
C ARG A 52 -0.32 1.26 -11.14
N ASP A 53 0.15 2.33 -11.75
CA ASP A 53 0.22 2.47 -13.20
C ASP A 53 1.60 2.00 -13.68
N TYR A 54 1.63 1.19 -14.75
CA TYR A 54 2.86 0.76 -15.43
C TYR A 54 2.64 0.75 -16.93
N LEU A 55 3.72 0.94 -17.68
CA LEU A 55 3.71 0.91 -19.14
C LEU A 55 4.04 -0.51 -19.60
N HIS A 56 3.20 -1.09 -20.44
CA HIS A 56 3.40 -2.40 -21.05
C HIS A 56 3.76 -2.22 -22.53
N TYR A 57 4.89 -2.77 -22.97
CA TYR A 57 5.32 -2.68 -24.36
C TYR A 57 4.65 -3.74 -25.24
N ILE A 58 4.06 -3.33 -26.37
CA ILE A 58 3.46 -4.24 -27.35
C ILE A 58 4.38 -4.35 -28.57
N ARG A 59 5.10 -5.47 -28.66
CA ARG A 59 6.10 -5.73 -29.70
C ARG A 59 5.55 -5.67 -31.14
N LYS A 60 4.28 -6.04 -31.35
CA LYS A 60 3.66 -6.01 -32.68
C LYS A 60 3.51 -4.58 -33.24
N TYR A 61 3.26 -3.61 -32.37
CA TYR A 61 2.96 -2.23 -32.78
C TYR A 61 4.06 -1.24 -32.39
N ASN A 62 5.14 -1.70 -31.77
CA ASN A 62 6.22 -0.88 -31.20
C ASN A 62 5.70 0.29 -30.34
N ARG A 63 4.62 0.09 -29.58
CA ARG A 63 3.96 1.10 -28.74
C ARG A 63 3.83 0.65 -27.29
N PHE A 64 3.76 1.61 -26.37
CA PHE A 64 3.48 1.36 -24.95
C PHE A 64 2.01 1.58 -24.64
N GLU A 65 1.40 0.62 -23.92
CA GLU A 65 0.06 0.72 -23.37
C GLU A 65 0.14 1.05 -21.87
N LYS A 66 -0.67 2.00 -21.40
CA LYS A 66 -0.79 2.29 -19.97
C LYS A 66 -1.73 1.29 -19.31
N ARG A 67 -1.21 0.50 -18.37
CA ARG A 67 -2.00 -0.45 -17.57
C ARG A 67 -2.00 -0.04 -16.11
N HIS A 68 -3.06 -0.40 -15.41
CA HIS A 68 -3.12 -0.21 -13.96
C HIS A 68 -3.52 -1.50 -13.26
N LYS A 69 -2.91 -1.74 -12.09
CA LYS A 69 -3.31 -2.81 -11.17
C LYS A 69 -3.76 -2.20 -9.85
N ASN A 70 -4.89 -2.68 -9.36
CA ASN A 70 -5.42 -2.32 -8.05
C ASN A 70 -5.07 -3.44 -7.07
N MET A 71 -4.53 -3.07 -5.91
CA MET A 71 -4.23 -4.01 -4.83
C MET A 71 -4.90 -3.51 -3.55
N SER A 72 -5.50 -4.43 -2.82
CA SER A 72 -5.94 -4.20 -1.44
C SER A 72 -4.74 -4.30 -0.52
N VAL A 73 -4.58 -3.32 0.35
CA VAL A 73 -3.51 -3.27 1.35
C VAL A 73 -4.13 -2.99 2.71
N HIS A 74 -3.62 -3.66 3.73
CA HIS A 74 -4.03 -3.42 5.10
C HIS A 74 -3.54 -2.04 5.56
N LEU A 75 -4.46 -1.26 6.14
CA LEU A 75 -4.14 0.01 6.76
C LEU A 75 -4.20 -0.18 8.28
N SER A 76 -3.05 -0.06 8.94
CA SER A 76 -3.00 -0.03 10.40
C SER A 76 -3.78 1.18 10.94
N PRO A 77 -4.49 1.06 12.06
CA PRO A 77 -5.14 2.18 12.74
C PRO A 77 -4.21 3.36 13.05
N ALA A 78 -2.90 3.12 13.18
CA ALA A 78 -1.88 4.16 13.37
C ALA A 78 -1.77 5.21 12.25
N PHE A 79 -2.26 4.90 11.05
CA PHE A 79 -2.12 5.77 9.87
C PHE A 79 -3.38 6.58 9.56
N ARG A 80 -4.34 6.64 10.50
CA ARG A 80 -5.58 7.41 10.35
C ARG A 80 -5.37 8.88 10.65
#